data_AF-A0A2K8SP00-F1
#
_entry.id   AF-A0A2K8SP00-F1
#
_cell.length_a   1.000
_cell.length_b   1.000
_cell.length_c   1.000
_cell.angle_alpha   90.00
_cell.angle_beta   90.00
_cell.angle_gamma   90.00
#
_symmetry.space_group_name_H-M   'P 1'
#
loop_
_entity.id
_entity.type
_entity.pdbx_description
1 polymer ?
#
loop_
_entity_poly.entity_id
_entity_poly.type
_entity_poly.pdbx_seq_one_letter_code
_entity_poly.pdbx_strand_id
1 'polypeptide(L)'
;MDDLGTKRSLYEELGVAEYWVVDVQNAQIIAYAIADQGSKRIQESQVLPGLAMSILEEALRRSREINQSEVGAWLLSQFQQKEN
;
A
#
# COMPACT_ATOMS: atom_id res chain seq x y z
N MET A 1 18.52 20.72 4.03
CA MET A 1 19.42 20.02 3.10
C MET A 1 20.25 19.13 4.00
N ASP A 2 19.91 17.88 4.30
CA ASP A 2 19.37 16.84 3.43
C ASP A 2 18.88 15.66 4.30
N ASP A 3 17.64 15.69 4.80
CA ASP A 3 17.08 14.56 5.58
C ASP A 3 16.28 13.57 4.71
N LEU A 4 15.95 13.97 3.46
CA LEU A 4 15.24 13.10 2.52
C LEU A 4 16.18 12.31 1.60
N GLY A 5 17.39 12.81 1.31
CA GLY A 5 18.34 12.14 0.43
C GLY A 5 18.95 10.88 1.05
N THR A 6 19.40 10.96 2.30
CA THR A 6 20.14 9.87 2.95
C THR A 6 19.26 8.67 3.31
N LYS A 7 17.99 8.90 3.68
CA LYS A 7 17.05 7.78 3.88
C LYS A 7 16.73 7.08 2.56
N ARG A 8 16.65 7.82 1.45
CA ARG A 8 16.29 7.25 0.14
C ARG A 8 17.31 6.21 -0.34
N SER A 9 18.61 6.47 -0.21
CA SER A 9 19.65 5.49 -0.61
C SER A 9 19.68 4.23 0.25
N LEU A 10 19.35 4.31 1.54
CA LEU A 10 19.30 3.11 2.41
C LEU A 10 18.16 2.16 2.03
N TYR A 11 17.05 2.67 1.50
CA TYR A 11 15.95 1.82 1.03
C TYR A 11 16.16 1.26 -0.37
N GLU A 12 17.05 1.84 -1.18
CA GLU A 12 17.46 1.29 -2.49
C GLU A 12 18.36 0.04 -2.33
N GLU A 13 19.17 -0.04 -1.28
CA GLU A 13 20.00 -1.24 -0.99
C GLU A 13 19.22 -2.44 -0.41
N LEU A 14 17.99 -2.22 0.07
CA LEU A 14 17.20 -3.25 0.75
C LEU A 14 16.37 -4.14 -0.19
N GLY A 15 16.43 -3.93 -1.51
CA GLY A 15 15.74 -4.79 -2.49
C GLY A 15 14.21 -4.81 -2.34
N VAL A 16 13.63 -3.75 -1.77
CA VAL A 16 12.18 -3.63 -1.58
C VAL A 16 11.54 -3.32 -2.94
N ALA A 17 10.76 -4.26 -3.47
CA ALA A 17 10.08 -4.08 -4.75
C ALA A 17 9.06 -2.92 -4.72
N GLU A 18 8.51 -2.60 -3.55
CA GLU A 18 7.47 -1.58 -3.39
C GLU A 18 7.62 -0.78 -2.08
N TYR A 19 7.28 0.50 -2.14
CA TYR A 19 7.25 1.44 -1.02
C TYR A 19 5.86 2.05 -0.89
N TRP A 20 5.19 1.82 0.24
CA TRP A 20 3.82 2.28 0.48
C TRP A 20 3.78 3.31 1.60
N VAL A 21 3.17 4.46 1.32
CA VAL A 21 2.83 5.48 2.29
C VAL A 21 1.36 5.35 2.63
N VAL A 22 1.06 5.03 3.89
CA VAL A 22 -0.31 4.83 4.38
C VAL A 22 -0.68 5.99 5.30
N ASP A 23 -1.56 6.88 4.84
CA ASP A 23 -2.15 7.92 5.67
C ASP A 23 -3.43 7.39 6.30
N VAL A 24 -3.29 6.90 7.54
CA VAL A 24 -4.40 6.39 8.33
C VAL A 24 -5.36 7.48 8.81
N GLN A 25 -5.00 8.77 8.75
CA GLN A 25 -5.84 9.90 9.17
C GLN A 25 -6.72 10.43 8.02
N ASN A 26 -6.21 10.42 6.79
CA ASN A 26 -6.99 10.77 5.59
C ASN A 26 -7.55 9.56 4.84
N ALA A 27 -7.21 8.33 5.25
CA ALA A 27 -7.55 7.09 4.57
C ALA A 27 -7.05 7.10 3.12
N GLN A 28 -5.81 7.58 2.95
CA GLN A 28 -5.16 7.69 1.65
C GLN A 28 -3.92 6.83 1.60
N ILE A 29 -3.71 6.17 0.46
CA ILE A 29 -2.55 5.30 0.27
C ILE A 29 -1.84 5.68 -1.02
N ILE A 30 -0.53 5.87 -0.89
CA ILE A 30 0.35 6.18 -2.01
C ILE A 30 1.40 5.10 -2.09
N ALA A 31 1.25 4.21 -3.07
CA ALA A 31 2.21 3.17 -3.35
C ALA A 31 3.13 3.56 -4.50
N TYR A 32 4.39 3.17 -4.37
CA TYR A 32 5.44 3.34 -5.35
C TYR A 32 6.10 1.99 -5.63
N ALA A 33 6.17 1.59 -6.89
CA ALA A 33 7.04 0.50 -7.32
C ALA A 33 8.46 1.05 -7.51
N ILE A 34 9.45 0.38 -6.94
CA ILE A 34 10.86 0.69 -7.13
C ILE A 34 11.33 -0.10 -8.36
N ALA A 35 11.84 0.61 -9.37
CA ALA A 35 12.48 0.03 -10.55
C ALA A 35 13.90 0.62 -10.63
N ASP A 36 14.86 -0.11 -11.19
CA ASP A 36 16.32 0.15 -11.20
C ASP A 36 16.83 1.61 -11.29
N GLN A 37 16.04 2.56 -11.80
CA GLN A 37 16.41 3.98 -11.91
C GLN A 37 15.34 4.97 -11.40
N GLY A 38 14.36 4.51 -10.62
CA GLY A 38 13.36 5.40 -10.04
C GLY A 38 12.15 4.72 -9.41
N SER A 39 11.27 5.55 -8.84
CA SER A 39 10.02 5.11 -8.22
C SER A 39 8.83 5.51 -9.09
N LYS A 40 7.99 4.56 -9.49
CA LYS A 40 6.74 4.84 -10.21
C LYS A 40 5.56 4.70 -9.27
N ARG A 41 4.66 5.70 -9.25
CA ARG A 41 3.40 5.57 -8.50
C ARG A 41 2.55 4.46 -9.12
N ILE A 42 2.08 3.55 -8.27
CA ILE A 42 1.22 2.43 -8.65
C ILE A 42 -0.13 2.55 -7.95
N GLN A 43 -1.16 2.01 -8.59
CA GLN A 43 -2.53 1.93 -8.04
C GLN A 43 -2.89 0.51 -7.60
N GLU A 44 -2.09 -0.47 -7.99
CA GLU A 44 -2.23 -1.87 -7.62
C GLU A 44 -0.84 -2.42 -7.29
N SER A 45 -0.77 -3.24 -6.23
CA SER A 45 0.47 -3.87 -5.81
C SER A 45 0.96 -4.88 -6.86
N GLN A 46 2.26 -4.83 -7.12
CA GLN A 46 3.01 -5.77 -7.94
C GLN A 46 3.47 -7.00 -7.15
N VAL A 47 3.63 -6.90 -5.82
CA VAL A 47 3.99 -8.07 -4.97
C VAL A 47 2.77 -8.88 -4.53
N LEU A 48 1.61 -8.24 -4.40
CA LEU A 48 0.33 -8.85 -4.06
C LEU A 48 -0.66 -8.61 -5.20
N PRO A 49 -0.65 -9.47 -6.24
CA PRO A 49 -1.55 -9.31 -7.37
C PRO A 49 -3.00 -9.29 -6.88
N GLY A 50 -3.75 -8.28 -7.32
CA GLY A 50 -5.14 -8.06 -6.92
C GLY A 50 -5.33 -7.06 -5.78
N LEU A 51 -4.28 -6.66 -5.06
CA LEU A 51 -4.37 -5.63 -4.03
C LEU A 51 -4.33 -4.22 -4.64
N ALA A 52 -5.50 -3.68 -4.92
CA ALA A 52 -5.63 -2.28 -5.33
C ALA A 52 -5.53 -1.35 -4.12
N MET A 53 -4.85 -0.22 -4.28
CA MET A 53 -4.72 0.78 -3.21
C MET A 53 -6.09 1.30 -2.76
N SER A 54 -7.06 1.39 -3.68
CA SER A 54 -8.44 1.74 -3.35
C SER A 54 -9.12 0.76 -2.39
N ILE A 55 -8.76 -0.53 -2.41
CA ILE A 55 -9.28 -1.52 -1.44
C ILE A 55 -8.73 -1.24 -0.05
N LEU A 56 -7.44 -0.91 0.04
CA LEU A 56 -6.82 -0.55 1.32
C LEU A 56 -7.33 0.80 1.84
N GLU A 57 -7.58 1.79 0.98
CA GLU A 57 -8.20 3.07 1.36
C GLU A 57 -9.62 2.85 1.93
N GLU A 58 -10.41 2.00 1.28
CA GLU A 58 -11.74 1.61 1.78
C GLU A 58 -11.63 0.80 3.08
N ALA A 59 -10.65 -0.09 3.23
CA ALA A 59 -10.39 -0.80 4.48
C ALA A 59 -10.07 0.16 5.63
N LEU A 60 -9.23 1.18 5.37
CA LEU A 60 -8.91 2.23 6.34
C LEU A 60 -10.15 3.04 6.72
N ARG A 61 -11.01 3.36 5.75
CA ARG A 61 -12.26 4.07 6.01
C ARG A 61 -13.18 3.25 6.89
N ARG A 62 -13.39 1.97 6.54
CA ARG A 62 -14.18 1.01 7.32
C ARG A 62 -13.61 0.79 8.71
N SER A 63 -12.29 0.76 8.87
CA SER A 63 -11.65 0.63 10.19
C SER A 63 -11.96 1.76 11.16
N ARG A 64 -12.53 2.87 10.70
CA ARG A 64 -13.01 3.95 11.56
C ARG A 64 -14.47 3.77 11.96
N GLU A 65 -15.24 3.02 11.19
CA GLU A 65 -16.68 2.83 11.37
C GLU A 65 -17.01 1.50 12.04
N ILE A 66 -16.24 0.45 11.78
CA ILE A 66 -16.48 -0.92 12.25
C ILE A 66 -15.24 -1.52 12.93
N ASN A 67 -15.44 -2.60 13.69
CA ASN A 67 -14.37 -3.26 14.43
C ASN A 67 -13.32 -3.87 13.49
N GLN A 68 -12.06 -3.93 13.96
CA GLN A 68 -10.94 -4.47 13.16
C GLN A 68 -11.20 -5.89 12.64
N SER A 69 -11.89 -6.73 13.41
CA SER A 69 -12.26 -8.09 12.99
C SER A 69 -13.17 -8.10 11.75
N GLU A 70 -14.10 -7.16 11.65
CA GLU A 70 -15.02 -7.06 10.51
C GLU A 70 -14.32 -6.48 9.28
N VAL A 71 -13.42 -5.51 9.47
CA VAL A 71 -12.57 -5.00 8.38
C VAL A 71 -11.68 -6.10 7.82
N GLY A 72 -11.05 -6.89 8.70
CA GLY A 72 -10.21 -8.01 8.30
C GLY A 72 -10.97 -9.07 7.49
N ALA A 73 -12.18 -9.43 7.95
CA ALA A 73 -13.06 -10.34 7.23
C ALA A 73 -13.47 -9.79 5.85
N TRP A 74 -13.85 -8.50 5.78
CA TRP A 74 -14.20 -7.84 4.54
C TRP A 74 -13.02 -7.79 3.56
N LEU A 75 -11.84 -7.42 4.04
CA LEU A 75 -10.62 -7.34 3.24
C LEU A 75 -10.27 -8.72 2.65
N LEU A 76 -10.41 -9.80 3.43
CA LEU A 76 -10.22 -11.17 2.95
C LEU A 76 -11.21 -11.53 1.84
N SER A 77 -12.49 -11.13 1.97
CA SER A 77 -13.47 -11.34 0.90
C SER A 77 -13.13 -10.58 -0.38
N GLN A 78 -12.54 -9.38 -0.30
CA GLN A 78 -12.09 -8.65 -1.50
C GLN A 78 -10.98 -9.38 -2.25
N PHE A 79 -10.08 -10.07 -1.52
CA PHE A 79 -9.06 -10.92 -2.15
C PHE A 79 -9.67 -12.16 -2.82
N GLN A 80 -10.62 -12.82 -2.16
CA GLN A 80 -11.29 -14.01 -2.72
C GLN A 80 -12.16 -13.71 -3.94
N GLN A 81 -12.79 -12.52 -4.01
CA GLN A 81 -13.64 -12.15 -5.14
C GLN A 81 -12.86 -11.88 -6.44
N LYS A 82 -11.55 -11.61 -6.35
CA LYS A 82 -10.71 -11.31 -7.52
C LYS A 82 -10.11 -12.56 -8.19
N GLU A 83 -10.20 -13.72 -7.55
CA GLU A 83 -9.73 -15.00 -8.09
C GLU A 83 -10.73 -15.69 -9.05
N ASN A 84 -11.84 -15.02 -9.41
CA ASN A 84 -12.92 -15.62 -10.21
C ASN A 84 -13.23 -14.86 -11.51
#